data_AF-A0A1F6EDG6-F1
#
_entry.id   AF-A0A1F6EDG6-F1
#
_cell.length_a   1.000
_cell.length_b   1.000
_cell.length_c   1.000
_cell.angle_alpha   90.00
_cell.angle_beta   90.00
_cell.angle_gamma   90.00
#
_symmetry.space_group_name_H-M   'P 1'
#
loop_
_entity.id
_entity.type
_entity.pdbx_description
1 polymer ?
#
loop_
_entity_poly.entity_id
_entity_poly.type
_entity_poly.pdbx_seq_one_letter_code
_entity_poly.pdbx_strand_id
1 'polypeptide(L)'
;MPRPYSRIAREIVPGWEISLAFVSPKTAQALNKRLRGKSYTPNVLAYPVGTKHGEVIICKQIARHEAPAFGLSYADFTLLLFIHALLHLKGLSHGTTMEKRERALLARFTRAGRTYGSSHHYRDRHRHLPSKGRRR
;
A
#
# COMPACT_ATOMS: atom_id res chain seq x y z
N MET A 1 4.98 -15.66 -3.17
CA MET A 1 4.50 -14.38 -3.75
C MET A 1 4.76 -14.36 -5.27
N PRO A 2 3.90 -13.77 -6.13
CA PRO A 2 4.12 -13.74 -7.57
C PRO A 2 5.38 -12.94 -7.99
N ARG A 3 6.00 -13.32 -9.12
CA ARG A 3 7.26 -12.75 -9.64
C ARG A 3 7.33 -11.21 -9.67
N PRO A 4 6.33 -10.44 -10.18
CA PRO A 4 6.44 -8.97 -10.25
C PRO A 4 6.61 -8.34 -8.85
N TYR A 5 5.81 -8.80 -7.88
CA TYR A 5 5.92 -8.32 -6.50
C TYR A 5 7.25 -8.67 -5.84
N SER A 6 7.83 -9.84 -6.16
CA SER A 6 9.10 -10.28 -5.56
C SER A 6 10.27 -9.39 -5.93
N ARG A 7 10.26 -8.81 -7.14
CA ARG A 7 11.28 -7.87 -7.60
C ARG A 7 11.14 -6.53 -6.86
N ILE A 8 9.91 -6.03 -6.71
CA ILE A 8 9.62 -4.79 -5.98
C ILE A 8 10.04 -4.91 -4.51
N ALA A 9 9.68 -6.02 -3.84
CA ALA A 9 10.05 -6.25 -2.45
C ALA A 9 11.56 -6.24 -2.23
N ARG A 10 12.32 -6.96 -3.07
CA ARG A 10 13.79 -6.97 -3.00
C ARG A 10 14.43 -5.61 -3.20
N GLU A 11 13.81 -4.73 -3.98
CA GLU A 11 14.33 -3.38 -4.22
C GLU A 11 14.02 -2.42 -3.06
N ILE A 12 12.82 -2.49 -2.49
CA ILE A 12 12.39 -1.54 -1.44
C ILE A 12 12.94 -1.96 -0.07
N VAL A 13 12.80 -3.24 0.27
CA VAL A 13 13.13 -3.87 1.56
C VAL A 13 14.03 -5.10 1.35
N PRO A 14 15.30 -4.92 0.96
CA PRO A 14 16.20 -6.04 0.68
C PRO A 14 16.41 -6.91 1.92
N GLY A 15 16.37 -8.23 1.73
CA GLY A 15 16.52 -9.22 2.80
C GLY A 15 15.32 -9.37 3.72
N TRP A 16 14.17 -8.76 3.37
CA TRP A 16 12.91 -9.00 4.08
C TRP A 16 12.13 -10.14 3.44
N GLU A 17 11.48 -10.93 4.28
CA GLU A 17 10.47 -11.90 3.87
C GLU A 17 9.09 -11.25 3.92
N ILE A 18 8.50 -11.06 2.73
CA ILE A 18 7.20 -10.42 2.60
C ILE A 18 6.15 -11.45 2.20
N SER A 19 5.13 -11.59 3.06
CA SER A 19 3.90 -12.28 2.71
C SER A 19 2.92 -11.29 2.06
N LEU A 20 2.29 -11.71 0.96
CA LEU A 20 1.26 -10.95 0.26
C LEU A 20 -0.01 -11.80 0.16
N ALA A 21 -1.09 -11.31 0.77
CA ALA A 21 -2.39 -11.96 0.72
C ALA A 21 -3.44 -11.03 0.08
N PHE A 22 -4.28 -11.60 -0.77
CA PHE A 22 -5.44 -10.92 -1.34
C PHE A 22 -6.71 -11.42 -0.67
N VAL A 23 -7.48 -10.52 -0.07
CA VAL A 23 -8.61 -10.88 0.78
C VAL A 23 -9.92 -10.20 0.35
N SER A 24 -11.02 -10.66 0.93
CA SER A 24 -12.33 -10.01 0.81
C SER A 24 -12.45 -8.78 1.72
N PRO A 25 -13.38 -7.85 1.45
CA PRO A 25 -13.73 -6.74 2.33
C PRO A 25 -14.06 -7.18 3.75
N LYS A 26 -14.86 -8.24 3.91
CA LYS A 26 -15.23 -8.79 5.22
C LYS A 26 -14.00 -9.21 6.01
N THR A 27 -13.07 -9.92 5.36
CA THR A 27 -11.80 -10.34 5.96
C THR A 27 -10.91 -9.15 6.29
N ALA A 28 -10.76 -8.18 5.38
CA ALA A 28 -9.96 -6.98 5.60
C ALA A 28 -10.50 -6.13 6.78
N GLN A 29 -11.81 -5.98 6.89
CA GLN A 29 -12.48 -5.27 7.99
C GLN A 29 -12.26 -6.01 9.31
N ALA A 30 -12.45 -7.33 9.34
CA ALA A 30 -12.22 -8.13 10.54
C ALA A 30 -10.76 -8.02 11.03
N LEU A 31 -9.80 -8.06 10.10
CA LEU A 31 -8.38 -7.87 10.41
C LEU A 31 -8.07 -6.46 10.90
N ASN A 32 -8.65 -5.42 10.28
CA ASN A 32 -8.45 -4.03 10.73
C ASN A 32 -9.03 -3.80 12.14
N LYS A 33 -10.16 -4.44 12.45
CA LYS A 33 -10.75 -4.41 13.79
C LYS A 33 -9.85 -5.12 14.80
N ARG A 34 -9.39 -6.34 14.47
CA ARG A 34 -8.55 -7.14 15.36
C ARG A 34 -7.18 -6.51 15.63
N LEU A 35 -6.51 -6.01 14.59
CA LEU A 35 -5.13 -5.54 14.68
C LEU A 35 -5.01 -4.06 15.06
N ARG A 36 -6.01 -3.23 14.70
CA ARG A 36 -5.95 -1.77 14.84
C ARG A 36 -7.16 -1.16 15.54
N GLY A 37 -8.14 -1.97 15.98
CA GLY A 37 -9.35 -1.50 16.63
C GLY A 37 -10.32 -0.73 15.72
N LYS A 38 -10.20 -0.85 14.39
CA LYS A 38 -10.92 0.01 13.44
C LYS A 38 -11.95 -0.72 12.62
N SER A 39 -13.15 -0.14 12.55
CA SER A 39 -14.35 -0.75 11.96
C SER A 39 -14.49 -0.55 10.45
N TYR A 40 -13.73 0.36 9.84
CA TYR A 40 -13.77 0.54 8.38
C TYR A 40 -12.99 -0.57 7.65
N THR A 41 -13.33 -0.78 6.38
CA THR A 41 -12.61 -1.72 5.51
C THR A 41 -11.43 -1.02 4.83
N PRO A 42 -10.18 -1.41 5.11
CA PRO A 42 -9.02 -0.84 4.44
C PRO A 42 -8.83 -1.44 3.04
N ASN A 43 -8.23 -0.66 2.14
CA ASN A 43 -7.74 -1.13 0.84
C ASN A 43 -6.45 -1.97 1.00
N VAL A 44 -5.56 -1.56 1.91
CA VAL A 44 -4.32 -2.27 2.26
C VAL A 44 -4.04 -2.23 3.76
N LEU A 45 -3.49 -3.32 4.29
CA LEU A 45 -2.89 -3.42 5.62
C LEU A 45 -1.45 -3.90 5.46
N ALA A 46 -0.54 -3.29 6.21
CA ALA A 46 0.86 -3.68 6.26
C ALA A 46 1.36 -3.62 7.70
N TYR A 47 2.01 -4.67 8.18
CA TYR A 47 2.62 -4.68 9.50
C TYR A 47 3.86 -5.58 9.56
N PRO A 48 4.88 -5.20 10.34
CA PRO A 48 6.05 -6.04 10.56
C PRO A 48 5.69 -7.21 11.48
N VAL A 49 6.25 -8.38 11.18
CA VAL A 49 6.14 -9.62 11.95
C VAL A 49 7.54 -10.04 12.38
N GLY A 50 8.17 -9.25 13.25
CA GLY A 50 9.57 -9.45 13.67
C GLY A 50 10.58 -8.61 12.90
N THR A 51 11.87 -8.98 12.98
CA THR A 51 12.99 -8.10 12.63
C THR A 51 13.18 -7.87 11.12
N LYS A 52 12.68 -8.76 10.25
CA LYS A 52 12.71 -8.63 8.78
C LYS A 52 11.58 -9.38 8.07
N HIS A 53 10.46 -9.64 8.75
CA HIS A 53 9.28 -10.21 8.10
C HIS A 53 8.16 -9.18 8.09
N GLY A 54 7.38 -9.16 7.02
CA GLY A 54 6.26 -8.25 6.88
C GLY A 54 5.08 -8.94 6.22
N GLU A 55 3.88 -8.62 6.70
CA GLU A 55 2.64 -9.06 6.07
C GLU A 55 1.97 -7.89 5.37
N VAL A 56 1.63 -8.10 4.10
CA VAL A 56 0.88 -7.16 3.26
C VAL A 56 -0.43 -7.82 2.85
N ILE A 57 -1.54 -7.18 3.17
CA ILE A 57 -2.88 -7.69 2.91
C ILE A 57 -3.62 -6.65 2.07
N ILE A 58 -4.05 -7.03 0.87
CA ILE A 58 -4.75 -6.15 -0.07
C ILE A 58 -6.18 -6.64 -0.27
N CYS A 59 -7.15 -5.73 -0.14
CA CYS A 59 -8.54 -6.00 -0.43
C CYS A 59 -8.84 -5.74 -1.91
N LYS A 60 -9.00 -6.80 -2.71
CA LYS A 60 -9.16 -6.69 -4.17
C LYS A 60 -10.37 -5.86 -4.60
N GLN A 61 -11.50 -6.03 -3.92
CA GLN A 61 -12.74 -5.34 -4.28
C GLN A 61 -12.64 -3.82 -4.03
N ILE A 62 -12.08 -3.43 -2.88
CA ILE A 62 -11.84 -2.01 -2.58
C ILE A 62 -10.79 -1.43 -3.52
N ALA A 63 -9.69 -2.14 -3.77
CA ALA A 63 -8.67 -1.71 -4.73
C ALA A 63 -9.24 -1.50 -6.13
N ARG A 64 -10.13 -2.38 -6.61
CA ARG A 64 -10.79 -2.22 -7.91
C ARG A 64 -11.74 -1.02 -7.95
N HIS A 65 -12.45 -0.76 -6.86
CA HIS A 65 -13.36 0.38 -6.75
C HIS A 65 -12.61 1.72 -6.68
N GLU A 66 -11.46 1.77 -6.00
CA GLU A 66 -10.69 3.00 -5.81
C GLU A 66 -9.76 3.32 -6.99
N ALA A 67 -9.30 2.33 -7.75
CA ALA A 67 -8.35 2.54 -8.85
C ALA A 67 -8.71 3.69 -9.82
N PRO A 68 -9.98 3.84 -10.27
CA PRO A 68 -10.38 4.95 -11.14
C PRO A 68 -10.21 6.34 -10.51
N ALA A 69 -10.40 6.46 -9.19
CA ALA A 69 -10.22 7.72 -8.47
C ALA A 69 -8.75 8.18 -8.45
N PHE A 70 -7.81 7.25 -8.63
CA PHE A 70 -6.39 7.51 -8.77
C PHE A 70 -5.94 7.60 -10.25
N GLY A 71 -6.87 7.47 -11.21
CA GLY A 71 -6.54 7.46 -12.64
C GLY A 71 -5.67 6.26 -13.06
N LEU A 72 -5.71 5.17 -12.30
CA LEU A 72 -4.86 3.99 -12.50
C LEU A 72 -5.70 2.78 -12.91
N SER A 73 -5.09 1.85 -13.64
CA SER A 73 -5.67 0.53 -13.84
C SER A 73 -5.73 -0.23 -12.51
N TYR A 74 -6.61 -1.22 -12.40
CA TYR A 74 -6.65 -2.08 -11.20
C TYR A 74 -5.30 -2.73 -10.90
N ALA A 75 -4.56 -3.13 -11.94
CA ALA A 75 -3.23 -3.73 -11.79
C ALA A 75 -2.21 -2.71 -11.24
N ASP A 76 -2.18 -1.50 -11.81
CA ASP A 76 -1.24 -0.45 -11.39
C ASP A 76 -1.58 0.06 -9.99
N PHE A 77 -2.86 0.21 -9.66
CA PHE A 77 -3.28 0.60 -8.32
C PHE A 77 -2.94 -0.48 -7.29
N THR A 78 -3.09 -1.76 -7.64
CA THR A 78 -2.67 -2.86 -6.76
C THR A 78 -1.14 -2.86 -6.54
N LEU A 79 -0.37 -2.54 -7.58
CA LEU A 79 1.09 -2.35 -7.46
C LEU A 79 1.43 -1.16 -6.57
N LEU A 80 0.72 -0.03 -6.73
CA LEU A 80 0.88 1.15 -5.89
C LEU A 80 0.60 0.82 -4.42
N LEU A 81 -0.50 0.14 -4.10
CA LEU A 81 -0.82 -0.30 -2.73
C LEU A 81 0.26 -1.20 -2.14
N PHE A 82 0.84 -2.08 -2.96
CA PHE A 82 1.93 -2.93 -2.53
C PHE A 82 3.22 -2.13 -2.25
N ILE A 83 3.60 -1.21 -3.15
CA ILE A 83 4.75 -0.32 -2.95
C ILE A 83 4.56 0.53 -1.69
N HIS A 84 3.37 1.11 -1.50
CA HIS A 84 2.99 1.90 -0.33
C HIS A 84 3.17 1.09 0.96
N ALA A 85 2.65 -0.14 0.99
CA ALA A 85 2.83 -1.05 2.12
C ALA A 85 4.30 -1.32 2.44
N LEU A 86 5.13 -1.58 1.43
CA LEU A 86 6.57 -1.84 1.63
C LEU A 86 7.34 -0.61 2.13
N LEU A 87 7.00 0.59 1.65
CA LEU A 87 7.62 1.82 2.13
C LEU A 87 7.27 2.08 3.60
N HIS A 88 6.04 1.77 4.02
CA HIS A 88 5.66 1.79 5.42
C HIS A 88 6.44 0.77 6.26
N LEU A 89 6.63 -0.46 5.76
CA LEU A 89 7.44 -1.47 6.45
C LEU A 89 8.92 -1.04 6.58
N LYS A 90 9.45 -0.31 5.60
CA LYS A 90 10.78 0.32 5.66
C LYS A 90 10.89 1.43 6.72
N GLY A 91 9.78 1.87 7.28
CA GLY A 91 9.73 2.93 8.28
C GLY A 91 9.52 4.33 7.70
N LEU A 92 9.16 4.46 6.41
CA LEU A 92 8.75 5.76 5.88
C LEU A 92 7.35 6.11 6.37
N SER A 93 7.19 7.33 6.86
CA SER A 93 5.88 7.92 7.12
C SER A 93 5.24 8.40 5.82
N HIS A 94 3.91 8.35 5.78
CA HIS A 94 3.16 8.87 4.65
C HIS A 94 3.30 10.38 4.57
N GLY A 95 3.53 10.88 3.35
CA GLY A 95 3.76 12.29 3.06
C GLY A 95 4.41 12.48 1.70
N THR A 96 4.72 13.73 1.35
CA THR A 96 5.20 14.11 0.02
C THR A 96 6.46 13.35 -0.44
N THR A 97 7.36 13.01 0.49
CA THR A 97 8.54 12.20 0.20
C THR A 97 8.20 10.76 -0.17
N MET A 98 7.24 10.15 0.54
CA MET A 98 6.75 8.81 0.23
C MET A 98 6.04 8.80 -1.13
N GLU A 99 5.15 9.76 -1.37
CA GLU A 99 4.41 9.88 -2.64
C GLU A 99 5.33 10.05 -3.86
N LYS A 100 6.43 10.79 -3.72
CA LYS A 100 7.46 10.90 -4.77
C LYS A 100 8.11 9.56 -5.05
N ARG A 101 8.46 8.80 -4.00
CA ARG A 101 9.04 7.45 -4.14
C ARG A 101 8.05 6.45 -4.74
N GLU A 102 6.79 6.50 -4.33
CA GLU A 102 5.73 5.67 -4.87
C GLU A 102 5.61 5.86 -6.38
N ARG A 103 5.53 7.11 -6.86
CA ARG A 103 5.47 7.42 -8.30
C ARG A 103 6.70 6.93 -9.05
N ALA A 104 7.89 7.19 -8.52
CA ALA A 104 9.14 6.77 -9.14
C ALA A 104 9.25 5.23 -9.23
N LEU A 105 8.85 4.51 -8.19
CA LEU A 105 8.84 3.05 -8.17
C LEU A 105 7.77 2.50 -9.11
N LEU A 106 6.54 3.01 -9.03
CA LEU A 106 5.45 2.57 -9.90
C LEU A 106 5.84 2.70 -11.38
N ALA A 107 6.34 3.87 -11.80
CA ALA A 107 6.78 4.11 -13.18
C ALA A 107 7.90 3.17 -13.65
N ARG A 108 8.75 2.68 -12.74
CA ARG A 108 9.81 1.72 -13.07
C ARG A 108 9.30 0.29 -13.24
N PHE A 109 8.20 -0.06 -12.58
CA PHE A 109 7.63 -1.39 -12.60
C PHE A 109 6.44 -1.54 -13.56
N THR A 110 5.85 -0.43 -14.01
CA THR A 110 4.82 -0.42 -15.06
C THR A 110 5.48 -0.18 -16.43
N ARG A 111 5.47 -1.20 -17.31
CA ARG A 111 5.92 -1.06 -18.70
C ARG A 111 4.79 -0.53 -19.58
N ALA A 112 4.52 0.76 -19.54
CA ALA A 112 3.91 1.53 -20.63
C ALA A 112 3.92 3.01 -20.24
N GLY A 113 4.58 3.83 -21.04
CA GLY A 113 4.51 5.29 -20.92
C GLY A 113 3.08 5.79 -21.09
N ARG A 114 2.37 5.94 -19.97
CA ARG A 114 1.23 6.85 -19.90
C ARG A 114 1.53 7.82 -18.77
N THR A 115 1.95 9.01 -19.19
CA THR A 115 2.14 10.20 -18.37
C THR A 115 1.07 10.27 -17.29
N TYR A 116 1.47 10.10 -16.04
CA TYR A 116 0.61 10.41 -14.90
C TYR A 116 0.43 11.93 -14.92
N GLY A 117 -0.75 12.37 -15.38
CA GLY A 117 -1.08 13.77 -15.55
C GLY A 117 -0.76 14.55 -14.28
N SER A 118 0.05 15.59 -14.45
CA SER A 118 0.26 16.64 -13.46
C SER A 118 -1.10 17.22 -13.07
N SER A 119 -1.69 16.73 -12.01
CA SER A 119 -2.82 17.36 -11.35
C SER A 119 -2.55 17.34 -9.86
N HIS A 120 -1.84 18.40 -9.45
CA HIS A 120 -2.06 19.05 -8.17
C HIS A 120 -3.55 18.95 -7.80
N HIS A 121 -3.83 18.57 -6.55
CA HIS A 121 -5.13 18.42 -5.88
C HIS A 121 -5.39 17.00 -5.35
N TYR A 122 -4.41 16.42 -4.62
CA TYR A 122 -4.76 15.49 -3.55
C TYR A 122 -5.35 16.30 -2.40
N ARG A 123 -6.62 16.70 -2.55
CA ARG A 123 -7.41 17.29 -1.46
C ARG A 123 -7.67 16.19 -0.44
N ASP A 124 -6.82 16.14 0.59
CA ASP A 124 -7.13 15.87 2.01
C ASP A 124 -8.35 14.96 2.26
N ARG A 125 -8.40 13.76 1.67
CA ARG A 125 -9.52 12.82 1.88
C ARG A 125 -9.19 11.44 2.42
N HIS A 126 -7.92 11.20 2.78
CA HIS A 126 -7.53 9.99 3.53
C HIS A 126 -6.93 10.34 4.90
N ARG A 127 -7.55 11.29 5.60
CA ARG A 127 -7.39 11.48 7.04
C ARG A 127 -8.13 10.37 7.81
N HIS A 128 -7.84 9.09 7.59
CA HIS A 128 -8.21 8.00 8.50
C HIS A 128 -7.36 6.75 8.25
N LEU A 129 -6.05 6.87 8.46
CA LEU A 129 -5.21 5.77 8.89
C LEU A 129 -4.55 6.24 10.19
N PRO A 130 -5.12 5.98 11.39
CA PRO A 130 -4.53 6.48 12.61
C PRO A 130 -3.21 5.76 12.85
N SER A 131 -2.17 6.59 12.88
CA SER A 131 -0.90 6.34 13.51
C SER A 131 -1.04 6.50 15.02
N LYS A 132 -0.31 5.65 15.72
CA LYS A 132 -0.21 5.45 17.16
C LYS A 132 -0.15 6.73 18.00
N GLY A 133 -0.67 6.58 19.21
CA GLY A 133 -0.66 7.57 20.27
C GLY A 133 0.75 7.98 20.71
N ARG A 134 0.78 9.19 21.25
CA ARG A 134 1.89 9.75 21.99
C ARG A 134 1.54 9.58 23.47
N ARG A 135 2.35 8.78 24.18
CA ARG A 135 2.39 8.78 25.64
C ARG A 135 2.84 10.15 26.13
N ARG A 136 2.11 10.73 27.08
CA ARG A 136 2.57 11.03 28.44
C ARG A 136 1.35 11.13 29.34
#